data_AF-A0A536D5H7-F1
#
_entry.id   AF-A0A536D5H7-F1
#
_cell.length_a   1.000
_cell.length_b   1.000
_cell.length_c   1.000
_cell.angle_alpha   90.00
_cell.angle_beta   90.00
_cell.angle_gamma   90.00
#
_symmetry.space_group_name_H-M   'P 1'
#
loop_
_entity.id
_entity.type
_entity.pdbx_description
1 polymer ?
#
loop_
_entity_poly.entity_id
_entity_poly.type
_entity_poly.pdbx_seq_one_letter_code
_entity_poly.pdbx_strand_id
1 'polypeptide(L)'
;MNRAAGRFLYAEGGAPPRSRLPYAAVHVVADSMADTSPAAPAVIDWEHTLAFRRHIWKYGLGVAEAMDTAQRGMGLDWEASKELIRRSVAEAKAVGGRIVCGAQTDHLA
;
A
#
# COMPACT_ATOMS: atom_id res chain seq x y z
N MET A 1 -10.30 -7.47 -32.46
CA MET A 1 -9.06 -7.91 -31.80
C MET A 1 -9.43 -8.62 -30.51
N ASN A 2 -9.26 -9.94 -30.46
CA ASN A 2 -9.66 -10.78 -29.34
C ASN A 2 -8.53 -10.72 -28.29
N ARG A 3 -8.70 -9.96 -27.20
CA ARG A 3 -7.76 -10.01 -26.06
C ARG A 3 -7.88 -11.42 -25.48
N ALA A 4 -6.85 -12.24 -25.62
CA ALA A 4 -6.71 -13.42 -24.79
C ALA A 4 -6.74 -12.94 -23.34
N ALA A 5 -7.84 -13.23 -22.63
CA ALA A 5 -7.95 -12.92 -21.21
C ALA A 5 -6.99 -13.86 -20.49
N GLY A 6 -5.76 -13.40 -20.28
CA GLY A 6 -4.79 -14.10 -19.44
C GLY A 6 -5.41 -14.31 -18.08
N ARG A 7 -5.74 -15.57 -17.75
CA ARG A 7 -6.27 -15.90 -16.44
C ARG A 7 -5.11 -15.93 -15.46
N PHE A 8 -5.16 -15.06 -14.46
CA PHE A 8 -4.24 -15.14 -13.33
C PHE A 8 -4.35 -16.52 -12.66
N LEU A 9 -3.21 -17.16 -12.39
CA LEU A 9 -3.16 -18.50 -11.80
C LEU A 9 -3.32 -18.49 -10.27
N TYR A 10 -3.59 -17.32 -9.67
CA TYR A 10 -3.85 -17.19 -8.24
C TYR A 10 -5.35 -17.14 -7.94
N ALA A 11 -5.74 -17.59 -6.74
CA ALA A 11 -7.13 -17.55 -6.28
C ALA A 11 -7.66 -16.12 -6.20
N GLU A 12 -8.95 -15.87 -6.33
CA GLU A 12 -9.48 -14.50 -6.29
C GLU A 12 -9.37 -13.83 -4.91
N GLY A 13 -9.13 -14.60 -3.85
CA GLY A 13 -8.97 -14.17 -2.46
C GLY A 13 -8.62 -15.38 -1.58
N GLY A 14 -8.56 -15.17 -0.27
CA GLY A 14 -8.16 -16.22 0.67
C GLY A 14 -8.60 -15.96 2.10
N ALA A 15 -8.89 -17.04 2.83
CA ALA A 15 -9.17 -16.95 4.27
C ALA A 15 -7.90 -16.56 5.05
N PRO A 16 -8.02 -15.83 6.17
CA PRO A 16 -6.89 -15.50 7.02
C PRO A 16 -6.11 -16.76 7.48
N PRO A 17 -4.76 -16.73 7.47
CA PRO A 17 -3.96 -17.83 7.98
C PRO A 17 -4.24 -18.11 9.46
N ARG A 18 -4.33 -19.39 9.83
CA ARG A 18 -4.74 -19.82 11.19
C ARG A 18 -3.58 -19.99 12.17
N SER A 19 -2.36 -20.18 11.69
CA SER A 19 -1.18 -20.51 12.50
C SER A 19 -0.09 -19.44 12.47
N ARG A 20 -0.26 -18.38 11.68
CA ARG A 20 0.67 -17.25 11.52
C ARG A 20 -0.11 -15.96 11.32
N LEU A 21 0.52 -14.83 11.62
CA LEU A 21 -0.03 -13.48 11.39
C LEU A 21 0.81 -12.75 10.35
N PRO A 22 0.75 -13.11 9.06
CA PRO A 22 1.57 -12.47 8.04
C PRO A 22 1.08 -11.06 7.74
N TYR A 23 2.04 -10.15 7.58
CA TYR A 23 1.84 -8.80 7.09
C TYR A 23 2.65 -8.62 5.80
N ALA A 24 2.05 -8.00 4.79
CA ALA A 24 2.76 -7.53 3.62
C ALA A 24 3.19 -6.08 3.86
N ALA A 25 4.49 -5.80 3.76
CA ALA A 25 4.95 -4.43 3.56
C ALA A 25 4.55 -4.02 2.13
N VAL A 26 3.75 -2.98 2.03
CA VAL A 26 3.10 -2.60 0.76
C VAL A 26 3.77 -1.37 0.15
N HIS A 27 3.85 -1.36 -1.18
CA HIS A 27 4.37 -0.24 -1.96
C HIS A 27 3.33 0.88 -2.12
N VAL A 28 3.74 2.02 -2.64
CA VAL A 28 2.83 3.08 -3.14
C VAL A 28 2.79 3.02 -4.66
N VAL A 29 1.68 3.44 -5.25
CA VAL A 29 1.57 3.63 -6.70
C VAL A 29 1.80 5.09 -7.01
N ALA A 30 2.79 5.39 -7.85
CA ALA A 30 3.03 6.73 -8.34
C ALA A 30 2.00 7.08 -9.43
N ASP A 31 1.53 8.32 -9.44
CA ASP A 31 0.77 8.89 -10.54
C ASP A 31 1.70 9.12 -11.73
N SER A 32 1.52 8.33 -12.79
CA SER A 32 2.35 8.38 -13.99
C SER A 32 2.05 9.57 -14.91
N MET A 33 0.95 10.28 -14.67
CA MET A 33 0.53 11.45 -15.44
C MET A 33 0.84 12.77 -14.73
N ALA A 34 1.34 12.71 -13.48
CA ALA A 34 1.70 13.89 -12.73
C ALA A 34 2.90 14.63 -13.36
N ASP A 35 2.83 15.96 -13.37
CA ASP A 35 3.93 16.82 -13.80
C ASP A 35 4.99 16.91 -12.70
N THR A 36 5.78 15.85 -12.57
CA THR A 36 6.86 15.71 -11.61
C THR A 36 8.09 15.07 -12.28
N SER A 37 9.27 15.27 -11.69
CA SER A 37 10.49 14.63 -12.19
C SER A 37 10.80 13.36 -11.39
N PRO A 38 11.55 12.39 -11.93
CA PRO A 38 11.98 11.20 -11.19
C PRO A 38 12.80 11.50 -9.91
N ALA A 39 13.35 12.72 -9.78
CA ALA A 39 14.13 13.15 -8.62
C ALA A 39 13.31 14.00 -7.62
N ALA A 40 12.07 14.35 -7.96
CA ALA A 40 11.15 15.06 -7.07
C ALA A 40 10.35 14.08 -6.19
N PRO A 41 9.70 14.53 -5.10
CA PRO A 41 8.81 13.69 -4.31
C PRO A 41 7.74 13.04 -5.19
N ALA A 42 7.45 11.77 -4.92
CA ALA A 42 6.47 11.03 -5.69
C ALA A 42 5.05 11.59 -5.45
N VAL A 43 4.32 11.85 -6.54
CA VAL A 43 2.87 12.10 -6.47
C VAL A 43 2.18 10.74 -6.39
N ILE A 44 1.40 10.53 -5.34
CA ILE A 44 0.75 9.23 -5.08
C ILE A 44 -0.58 9.17 -5.84
N ASP A 45 -0.75 8.10 -6.63
CA ASP A 45 -2.07 7.66 -7.06
C ASP A 45 -2.78 6.99 -5.88
N TRP A 46 -3.64 7.75 -5.22
CA TRP A 46 -4.33 7.30 -4.01
C TRP A 46 -5.31 6.16 -4.26
N GLU A 47 -5.98 6.12 -5.40
CA GLU A 47 -6.99 5.11 -5.68
C GLU A 47 -6.33 3.75 -5.79
N HIS A 48 -5.32 3.63 -6.66
CA HIS A 48 -4.61 2.38 -6.89
C HIS A 48 -3.77 1.96 -5.67
N THR A 49 -3.19 2.93 -4.96
CA THR A 49 -2.50 2.68 -3.69
C THR A 49 -3.43 2.02 -2.68
N LEU A 50 -4.62 2.58 -2.42
CA LEU A 50 -5.58 2.01 -1.47
C LEU A 50 -6.25 0.73 -2.01
N ALA A 51 -6.46 0.61 -3.32
CA ALA A 51 -6.95 -0.61 -3.96
C ALA A 51 -6.02 -1.79 -3.69
N PHE A 52 -4.71 -1.57 -3.70
CA PHE A 52 -3.74 -2.61 -3.35
C PHE A 52 -3.85 -3.04 -1.88
N ARG A 53 -4.11 -2.13 -0.93
CA ARG A 53 -4.34 -2.50 0.48
C ARG A 53 -5.58 -3.38 0.63
N ARG A 54 -6.69 -2.99 -0.02
CA ARG A 54 -7.91 -3.80 -0.10
C ARG A 54 -7.65 -5.17 -0.71
N HIS A 55 -6.82 -5.23 -1.75
CA HIS A 55 -6.39 -6.49 -2.35
C HIS A 55 -5.67 -7.37 -1.32
N ILE A 56 -4.67 -6.85 -0.59
CA ILE A 56 -3.95 -7.61 0.44
C ILE A 56 -4.91 -8.17 1.52
N TRP A 57 -5.85 -7.36 2.02
CA TRP A 57 -6.85 -7.84 2.99
C TRP A 57 -7.79 -8.89 2.41
N LYS A 58 -8.13 -8.84 1.11
CA LYS A 58 -8.94 -9.86 0.42
C LYS A 58 -8.28 -11.26 0.46
N TYR A 59 -6.95 -11.34 0.59
CA TYR A 59 -6.21 -12.60 0.79
C TYR A 59 -6.00 -12.97 2.27
N GLY A 60 -6.64 -12.25 3.20
CA GLY A 60 -6.56 -12.51 4.63
C GLY A 60 -5.23 -12.11 5.27
N LEU A 61 -4.37 -11.39 4.55
CA LEU A 61 -3.08 -10.89 5.06
C LEU A 61 -3.28 -9.55 5.78
N GLY A 62 -2.37 -9.19 6.68
CA GLY A 62 -2.28 -7.84 7.22
C GLY A 62 -1.49 -6.90 6.31
N VAL A 63 -1.66 -5.59 6.48
CA VAL A 63 -0.89 -4.54 5.80
C VAL A 63 0.10 -3.92 6.77
N ALA A 64 1.38 -3.85 6.40
CA ALA A 64 2.39 -3.05 7.07
C ALA A 64 2.62 -1.76 6.25
N GLU A 65 2.10 -0.65 6.75
CA GLU A 65 1.96 0.62 6.03
C GLU A 65 3.13 1.57 6.31
N ALA A 66 3.51 2.37 5.30
CA ALA A 66 4.59 3.35 5.38
C ALA A 66 5.91 2.77 5.94
N MET A 67 6.26 1.58 5.47
CA MET A 67 7.53 0.88 5.71
C MET A 67 8.53 1.20 4.58
N ASP A 68 9.74 0.64 4.66
CA ASP A 68 10.79 0.79 3.64
C ASP A 68 10.30 0.45 2.21
N THR A 69 9.45 -0.57 2.06
CA THR A 69 8.83 -0.94 0.77
C THR A 69 7.94 0.15 0.16
N ALA A 70 7.45 1.09 0.97
CA ALA A 70 6.74 2.28 0.50
C ALA A 70 7.70 3.42 0.08
N GLN A 71 9.01 3.17 0.06
CA GLN A 71 10.08 4.13 -0.23
C GLN A 71 10.16 5.30 0.76
N ARG A 72 9.78 5.05 2.01
CA ARG A 72 9.83 6.05 3.07
C ARG A 72 11.25 6.53 3.32
N GLY A 73 11.46 7.86 3.30
CA GLY A 73 12.78 8.48 3.42
C GLY A 73 13.64 8.41 2.14
N MET A 74 13.17 7.74 1.09
CA MET A 74 13.85 7.60 -0.21
C MET A 74 12.92 7.95 -1.39
N GLY A 75 12.02 8.91 -1.20
CA GLY A 75 11.06 9.39 -2.22
C GLY A 75 9.67 9.71 -1.67
N LEU A 76 9.28 9.05 -0.57
CA LEU A 76 8.09 9.37 0.19
C LEU A 76 8.48 10.12 1.47
N ASP A 77 8.08 11.38 1.58
CA ASP A 77 8.39 12.24 2.73
C ASP A 77 7.49 11.95 3.95
N TRP A 78 7.80 12.60 5.07
CA TRP A 78 7.07 12.46 6.33
C TRP A 78 5.59 12.84 6.22
N GLU A 79 5.25 13.93 5.53
CA GLU A 79 3.88 14.42 5.44
C GLU A 79 3.02 13.48 4.58
N ALA A 80 3.55 13.04 3.44
CA ALA A 80 2.93 12.04 2.59
C ALA A 80 2.78 10.68 3.31
N SER A 81 3.77 10.27 4.11
CA SER A 81 3.70 9.06 4.93
C SER A 81 2.59 9.14 5.99
N LYS A 82 2.42 10.28 6.68
CA LYS A 82 1.32 10.48 7.63
C LYS A 82 -0.05 10.40 6.94
N GLU A 83 -0.18 11.03 5.77
CA GLU A 83 -1.44 11.00 5.02
C GLU A 83 -1.77 9.59 4.51
N LEU A 84 -0.75 8.86 4.03
CA LEU A 84 -0.89 7.46 3.64
C LEU A 84 -1.39 6.61 4.80
N ILE A 85 -0.76 6.72 5.98
CA ILE A 85 -1.19 6.02 7.20
C ILE A 85 -2.65 6.37 7.54
N ARG A 86 -3.00 7.66 7.52
CA ARG A 86 -4.34 8.13 7.87
C ARG A 86 -5.41 7.52 6.96
N ARG A 87 -5.19 7.52 5.65
CA ARG A 87 -6.11 6.94 4.66
C ARG A 87 -6.21 5.43 4.80
N SER A 88 -5.07 4.73 4.89
CA SER A 88 -5.05 3.28 5.01
C SER A 88 -5.69 2.78 6.29
N VAL A 89 -5.53 3.48 7.42
CA VAL A 89 -6.22 3.13 8.68
C VAL A 89 -7.73 3.30 8.55
N ALA A 90 -8.21 4.32 7.82
CA ALA A 90 -9.64 4.49 7.56
C ALA A 90 -10.22 3.33 6.74
N GLU A 91 -9.52 2.92 5.67
CA GLU A 91 -9.87 1.76 4.85
C GLU A 91 -9.84 0.45 5.66
N ALA A 92 -8.80 0.27 6.49
CA ALA A 92 -8.65 -0.91 7.35
C ALA A 92 -9.85 -1.04 8.30
N LYS A 93 -10.27 0.07 8.93
CA LYS A 93 -11.46 0.09 9.79
C LYS A 93 -12.74 -0.26 9.04
N ALA A 94 -12.89 0.24 7.82
CA ALA A 94 -14.08 -0.01 7.00
C ALA A 94 -14.28 -1.49 6.63
N VAL A 95 -13.18 -2.24 6.47
CA VAL A 95 -13.21 -3.65 6.06
C VAL A 95 -12.86 -4.64 7.18
N GLY A 96 -12.58 -4.16 8.40
CA GLY A 96 -12.03 -5.00 9.48
C GLY A 96 -10.61 -5.53 9.19
N GLY A 97 -9.86 -4.81 8.36
CA GLY A 97 -8.51 -5.16 7.95
C GLY A 97 -7.47 -4.99 9.05
N ARG A 98 -6.48 -5.88 9.10
CA ARG A 98 -5.33 -5.77 10.01
C ARG A 98 -4.30 -4.82 9.42
N ILE A 99 -3.85 -3.86 10.23
CA ILE A 99 -2.84 -2.88 9.81
C ILE A 99 -1.86 -2.59 10.96
N VAL A 100 -0.58 -2.47 10.60
CA VAL A 100 0.47 -1.88 11.45
C VAL A 100 1.13 -0.76 10.66
N CYS A 101 1.53 0.32 11.32
CA CYS A 101 2.05 1.52 10.65
C CYS A 101 3.47 1.82 11.14
N GLY A 102 4.37 2.17 10.22
CA GLY A 102 5.71 2.62 10.58
C GLY A 102 5.67 3.93 11.36
N ALA A 103 6.29 3.97 12.54
CA ALA A 103 6.56 5.19 13.30
C ALA A 103 8.08 5.41 13.29
N GLN A 104 8.53 6.53 12.71
CA GLN A 104 9.94 6.86 12.52
C GLN A 104 10.19 8.34 12.83
N THR A 105 11.45 8.75 12.73
CA THR A 105 11.94 10.11 12.99
C THR A 105 12.53 10.76 11.74
N ASP A 106 12.09 10.34 10.56
CA ASP A 106 12.55 10.75 9.22
C ASP A 106 12.28 12.24 8.88
N HIS A 107 11.61 12.97 9.77
CA HIS A 107 11.46 14.42 9.72
C HIS A 107 12.56 15.18 10.48
N LEU A 108 13.38 14.48 11.27
CA LEU A 108 14.50 15.07 11.99
C LEU A 108 15.74 15.06 11.08
N ALA A 109 16.42 16.20 11.00
CA ALA A 109 17.71 16.38 10.33
C ALA A 109 18.87 16.16 11.31
#